data_AF-A0A5B6X2A4-F1
#
_entry.id   AF-A0A5B6X2A4-F1
#
_cell.length_a   1.000
_cell.length_b   1.000
_cell.length_c   1.000
_cell.angle_alpha   90.00
_cell.angle_beta   90.00
_cell.angle_gamma   90.00
#
_symmetry.space_group_name_H-M   'P 1'
#
loop_
_entity.id
_entity.type
_entity.pdbx_description
1 polymer ?
#
loop_
_entity_poly.entity_id
_entity_poly.type
_entity_poly.pdbx_seq_one_letter_code
_entity_poly.pdbx_strand_id
1 'polypeptide(L)'
;MKREIAEYVSTCLTCQRVKVEHQVPSVDQLTKSAQFLLVNTTYSLEKLVEFYIVEIVGLHGIPTSIVSEGDRRFTSRFWNQLKCSLGTKLRFSTAFHPQADGQSERVIQVLEVMLRIYVIGFGINW
;
A
#
# COMPACT_ATOMS: atom_id res chain seq x y z
N MET A 1 15.75 -20.15 -11.60
CA MET A 1 15.59 -19.02 -10.65
C MET A 1 14.53 -18.03 -11.09
N LYS A 2 14.81 -16.86 -11.69
CA LYS A 2 13.75 -15.83 -11.96
C LYS A 2 12.51 -16.34 -12.72
N ARG A 3 12.68 -17.28 -13.66
CA ARG A 3 11.59 -17.83 -14.48
C ARG A 3 10.70 -18.83 -13.73
N GLU A 4 11.28 -19.66 -12.88
CA GLU A 4 10.56 -20.68 -12.09
C GLU A 4 9.82 -20.05 -10.91
N ILE A 5 10.37 -18.99 -10.31
CA ILE A 5 9.63 -18.15 -9.34
C ILE A 5 8.45 -17.46 -10.02
N ALA A 6 8.67 -16.90 -11.21
CA ALA A 6 7.60 -16.24 -11.94
C ALA A 6 6.47 -17.24 -12.26
N GLU A 7 6.82 -18.48 -12.63
CA GLU A 7 5.89 -19.60 -12.83
C GLU A 7 5.15 -19.99 -11.54
N TYR A 8 5.83 -20.16 -10.42
CA TYR A 8 5.20 -20.51 -9.14
C TYR A 8 4.31 -19.38 -8.61
N VAL A 9 4.77 -18.13 -8.67
CA VAL A 9 3.96 -16.96 -8.30
C VAL A 9 2.78 -16.79 -9.27
N SER A 10 2.92 -17.22 -10.53
CA SER A 10 1.83 -17.27 -11.51
C SER A 10 0.90 -18.48 -11.39
N THR A 11 1.15 -19.40 -10.45
CA THR A 11 0.30 -20.60 -10.24
C THR A 11 -0.21 -20.70 -8.80
N CYS A 12 0.47 -20.08 -7.84
CA CYS A 12 0.02 -19.97 -6.46
C CYS A 12 -1.15 -18.99 -6.36
N LEU A 13 -2.35 -19.50 -6.12
CA LEU A 13 -3.57 -18.70 -6.00
C LEU A 13 -3.48 -17.60 -4.93
N THR A 14 -2.75 -17.84 -3.84
CA THR A 14 -2.53 -16.83 -2.79
C THR A 14 -1.59 -15.73 -3.27
N CYS A 15 -0.46 -16.08 -3.89
CA CYS A 15 0.48 -15.09 -4.44
C CYS A 15 -0.11 -14.36 -5.65
N GLN A 16 -0.93 -15.03 -6.47
CA GLN A 16 -1.67 -14.42 -7.55
C GLN A 16 -2.73 -13.46 -7.02
N ARG A 17 -3.53 -13.85 -6.02
CA ARG A 17 -4.50 -12.93 -5.40
C ARG A 17 -3.81 -11.72 -4.78
N VAL A 18 -2.71 -11.92 -4.05
CA VAL A 18 -1.92 -10.85 -3.43
C VAL A 18 -1.13 -10.02 -4.46
N LYS A 19 -0.83 -10.53 -5.66
CA LYS A 19 -0.27 -9.71 -6.76
C LYS A 19 -1.34 -8.96 -7.56
N VAL A 20 -2.52 -9.55 -7.71
CA VAL A 20 -3.68 -8.96 -8.39
C VAL A 20 -4.23 -7.80 -7.54
N GLU A 21 -4.17 -7.94 -6.22
CA GLU A 21 -4.52 -6.90 -5.25
C GLU A 21 -3.27 -6.12 -4.87
N HIS A 22 -3.22 -4.83 -5.17
CA HIS A 22 -2.09 -3.99 -4.79
C HIS A 22 -2.11 -3.78 -3.28
N GLN A 23 -0.95 -3.93 -2.64
CA GLN A 23 -0.80 -3.56 -1.25
C GLN A 23 -0.58 -2.05 -1.14
N VAL A 24 -1.43 -1.38 -0.36
CA VAL A 24 -1.22 0.02 0.01
C VAL A 24 -0.64 0.04 1.43
N PRO A 25 0.66 0.31 1.60
CA PRO A 25 1.23 0.49 2.92
C PRO A 25 0.80 1.85 3.49
N SER A 26 0.20 1.82 4.68
CA SER A 26 0.03 2.99 5.53
C SER A 26 1.03 2.89 6.67
N VAL A 27 1.90 3.89 6.81
CA VAL A 27 2.88 3.94 7.90
C VAL A 27 2.55 5.13 8.79
N ASP A 28 2.24 4.85 10.05
CA ASP A 28 2.08 5.89 11.05
C ASP A 28 3.46 6.47 11.41
N GLN A 29 3.61 7.78 11.24
CA GLN A 29 4.91 8.42 11.42
C GLN A 29 5.37 8.51 12.88
N LEU A 30 4.44 8.44 13.85
CA LEU A 30 4.73 8.59 15.27
C LEU A 30 5.14 7.25 15.90
N THR A 31 4.34 6.22 15.65
CA THR A 31 4.49 4.87 16.21
C THR A 31 5.36 3.96 15.36
N LYS A 32 5.60 4.32 14.09
CA LYS A 32 6.27 3.49 13.08
C LYS A 32 5.54 2.18 12.78
N SER A 33 4.27 2.05 13.19
CA SER A 33 3.45 0.89 12.80
C SER A 33 3.10 0.98 11.32
N ALA A 34 3.24 -0.14 10.61
CA ALA A 34 2.85 -0.25 9.22
C ALA A 34 1.64 -1.19 9.09
N GLN A 35 0.63 -0.74 8.36
CA GLN A 35 -0.54 -1.52 7.99
C GLN A 35 -0.56 -1.67 6.47
N PHE A 36 -0.62 -2.92 6.00
CA PHE A 36 -0.73 -3.23 4.58
C PHE A 36 -2.18 -3.57 4.26
N LEU A 37 -2.79 -2.77 3.38
CA LEU A 37 -4.15 -3.01 2.92
C LEU A 37 -4.12 -3.64 1.53
N LEU A 38 -4.84 -4.75 1.36
CA LEU A 38 -5.06 -5.35 0.05
C LEU A 38 -6.14 -4.55 -0.68
N VAL A 39 -5.76 -3.93 -1.79
CA VAL A 39 -6.63 -3.06 -2.58
C VAL A 39 -6.64 -3.56 -4.02
N ASN A 40 -7.81 -3.92 -4.52
CA ASN A 40 -7.93 -4.28 -5.92
C ASN A 40 -7.89 -3.02 -6.80
N THR A 41 -7.11 -3.05 -7.88
CA THR A 41 -6.97 -1.93 -8.82
C THR A 41 -8.27 -1.54 -9.52
N THR A 42 -9.21 -2.48 -9.61
CA THR A 42 -10.54 -2.28 -10.21
C THR A 42 -11.55 -1.61 -9.29
N TYR A 43 -11.20 -1.36 -8.02
CA TYR A 43 -12.13 -0.72 -7.08
C TYR A 43 -12.54 0.67 -7.54
N SER A 44 -13.84 0.94 -7.43
CA SER A 44 -14.38 2.28 -7.62
C SER A 44 -13.83 3.22 -6.54
N LEU A 45 -13.88 4.52 -6.83
CA LEU A 45 -13.45 5.54 -5.89
C LEU A 45 -14.21 5.47 -4.56
N GLU A 46 -15.51 5.19 -4.62
CA GLU A 46 -16.40 5.04 -3.46
C GLU A 46 -15.93 3.91 -2.55
N LYS A 47 -15.61 2.75 -3.14
CA LYS A 47 -15.12 1.59 -2.39
C LYS A 47 -13.75 1.87 -1.76
N LEU A 48 -12.88 2.60 -2.44
CA LEU A 48 -11.60 3.03 -1.87
C LEU A 48 -11.76 3.96 -0.67
N VAL A 49 -12.75 4.86 -0.73
CA VAL A 49 -13.06 5.80 0.35
C VAL A 49 -13.64 5.08 1.54
N GLU A 50 -14.55 4.14 1.31
CA GLU A 50 -15.10 3.27 2.36
C GLU A 50 -13.97 2.51 3.06
N PHE A 51 -13.09 1.85 2.29
CA PHE A 51 -11.91 1.17 2.83
C PHE A 51 -11.02 2.10 3.65
N TYR A 52 -10.74 3.31 3.15
CA TYR A 52 -9.94 4.28 3.87
C TYR A 52 -10.59 4.71 5.20
N ILE A 53 -11.90 4.95 5.22
CA ILE A 53 -12.61 5.35 6.43
C ILE A 53 -12.60 4.20 7.45
N VAL A 54 -12.90 2.98 7.04
CA VAL A 54 -13.00 1.83 7.95
C VAL A 54 -11.61 1.43 8.46
N GLU A 55 -10.66 1.24 7.56
CA GLU A 55 -9.37 0.64 7.89
C GLU A 55 -8.35 1.65 8.41
N ILE A 56 -8.38 2.90 7.94
CA ILE A 56 -7.41 3.92 8.38
C ILE A 56 -8.04 4.82 9.43
N VAL A 57 -9.14 5.49 9.10
CA VAL A 57 -9.76 6.46 10.02
C VAL A 57 -10.40 5.78 11.24
N GLY A 58 -10.98 4.59 11.04
CA GLY A 58 -11.59 3.82 12.11
C GLY A 58 -10.58 3.30 13.14
N LEU A 59 -9.38 2.90 12.69
CA LEU A 59 -8.34 2.36 13.57
C LEU A 59 -7.46 3.45 14.19
N HIS A 60 -7.06 4.46 13.41
CA HIS A 60 -6.04 5.44 13.80
C HIS A 60 -6.58 6.85 14.02
N GLY A 61 -7.87 7.07 13.73
CA GLY A 61 -8.46 8.41 13.69
C GLY A 61 -8.11 9.17 12.42
N ILE A 62 -8.55 10.43 12.34
CA ILE A 62 -8.33 11.26 11.14
C ILE A 62 -6.85 11.68 11.07
N PRO A 63 -6.11 11.27 10.03
CA PRO A 63 -4.71 11.65 9.90
C PRO A 63 -4.57 13.15 9.65
N THR A 64 -3.58 13.77 10.28
CA THR A 64 -3.26 15.19 10.07
C THR A 64 -2.68 15.45 8.68
N SER A 65 -1.92 14.49 8.15
CA SER A 65 -1.39 14.53 6.78
C SER A 65 -1.20 13.16 6.17
N ILE A 66 -1.37 13.07 4.85
CA ILE A 66 -1.11 11.87 4.04
C ILE A 66 -0.02 12.20 3.03
N VAL A 67 0.91 11.28 2.82
CA VAL A 67 1.89 11.33 1.73
C VAL A 67 1.54 10.21 0.74
N SER A 68 1.49 10.52 -0.56
CA SER A 68 1.17 9.54 -1.61
C SER A 68 2.00 9.78 -2.87
N GLU A 69 2.41 8.70 -3.53
CA GLU A 69 3.08 8.73 -4.84
C GLU A 69 2.09 8.96 -5.98
N GLY A 70 1.66 10.23 -6.16
CA GLY A 70 1.06 10.72 -7.41
C GLY A 70 -0.12 9.95 -8.01
N ASP A 71 -0.74 9.03 -7.27
CA ASP A 71 -1.79 8.16 -7.82
C ASP A 71 -3.00 9.03 -8.18
N ARG A 72 -3.42 8.91 -9.45
CA ARG A 72 -4.51 9.68 -10.05
C ARG A 72 -5.83 9.51 -9.31
N ARG A 73 -5.99 8.45 -8.52
CA ARG A 73 -7.16 8.23 -7.67
C ARG A 73 -7.19 9.21 -6.50
N PHE A 74 -6.03 9.53 -5.91
CA PHE A 74 -5.90 10.52 -4.82
C PHE A 74 -5.86 11.97 -5.31
N THR A 75 -5.79 12.19 -6.63
CA THR A 75 -5.91 13.53 -7.24
C THR A 75 -7.34 13.89 -7.67
N SER A 76 -8.32 12.98 -7.49
CA SER A 76 -9.70 13.22 -7.91
C SER A 76 -10.34 14.40 -7.15
N ARG A 77 -11.29 15.09 -7.78
CA ARG A 77 -12.03 16.19 -7.14
C ARG A 77 -12.72 15.74 -5.85
N PHE A 78 -13.31 14.54 -5.88
CA PHE A 78 -13.95 13.96 -4.72
C PHE A 78 -12.96 13.75 -3.56
N TRP A 79 -11.80 13.12 -3.81
CA TRP A 79 -10.79 12.92 -2.77
C TRP A 79 -10.25 14.23 -2.21
N ASN A 80 -10.08 15.24 -3.08
CA ASN A 80 -9.68 16.58 -2.66
C ASN A 80 -10.72 17.24 -1.75
N GLN A 81 -12.02 17.06 -2.01
CA GLN A 81 -13.08 17.59 -1.13
C GLN A 81 -13.19 16.80 0.17
N LEU A 82 -13.10 15.47 0.12
CA LEU A 82 -13.15 14.61 1.29
C LEU A 82 -12.04 14.96 2.28
N LYS A 83 -10.78 15.02 1.83
CA LYS A 83 -9.64 15.32 2.70
C LYS A 83 -9.72 16.73 3.30
N CYS A 84 -10.19 17.72 2.51
CA CYS A 84 -10.39 19.08 3.01
C CYS A 84 -11.47 19.12 4.09
N SER A 85 -12.55 18.35 3.92
CA SER A 85 -13.62 18.25 4.92
C SER A 85 -13.16 17.54 6.20
N LEU A 86 -12.24 16.57 6.08
CA LEU A 86 -11.61 15.89 7.21
C LEU A 86 -10.47 16.71 7.86
N GLY A 87 -10.04 17.83 7.26
CA GLY A 87 -8.90 18.61 7.74
C GLY A 87 -7.53 17.96 7.48
N THR A 88 -7.47 16.93 6.64
CA THR A 88 -6.24 16.20 6.30
C THR A 88 -5.47 16.88 5.19
N LYS A 89 -4.16 17.10 5.39
CA LYS A 89 -3.27 17.65 4.36
C LYS A 89 -2.66 16.54 3.49
N LEU A 90 -2.97 16.49 2.20
CA LEU A 90 -2.30 15.58 1.27
C LEU A 90 -1.04 16.23 0.68
N ARG A 91 0.07 15.51 0.74
CA ARG A 91 1.34 15.85 0.09
C ARG A 91 1.66 14.76 -0.93
N PHE A 92 2.05 15.16 -2.13
CA PHE A 92 2.57 14.20 -3.10
C PHE A 92 4.08 14.08 -2.91
N SER A 93 4.59 12.85 -2.81
CA SER A 93 6.01 12.61 -3.05
C SER A 93 6.29 12.86 -4.53
N THR A 94 7.36 13.58 -4.83
CA THR A 94 7.84 13.71 -6.20
C THR A 94 8.69 12.49 -6.54
N ALA A 95 8.58 11.99 -7.77
CA ALA A 95 9.31 10.81 -8.26
C ALA A 95 10.85 10.89 -8.13
N PHE A 96 11.39 12.06 -7.75
CA PHE A 96 12.82 12.33 -7.59
C PHE A 96 13.22 12.62 -6.14
N HIS A 97 12.30 12.56 -5.16
CA HIS A 97 12.61 12.69 -3.74
C HIS A 97 12.03 11.52 -2.91
N PRO A 98 12.70 10.36 -2.92
CA PRO A 98 12.32 9.18 -2.12
C PRO A 98 12.37 9.44 -0.61
N GLN A 99 12.85 10.58 -0.13
CA GLN A 99 12.92 10.88 1.30
C GLN A 99 11.56 11.09 1.98
N ALA A 100 10.53 11.48 1.20
CA ALA A 100 9.16 11.65 1.71
C ALA A 100 8.42 10.31 1.85
N ASP A 101 8.73 9.34 0.98
CA ASP A 101 8.11 8.01 0.96
C ASP A 101 9.05 6.91 1.47
N GLY A 102 10.28 7.24 1.79
CA GLY A 102 11.34 6.27 2.14
C GLY A 102 11.06 5.46 3.40
N GLN A 103 10.08 5.85 4.22
CA GLN A 103 9.58 4.99 5.29
C GLN A 103 8.70 3.87 4.74
N SER A 104 7.76 4.16 3.86
CA SER A 104 6.92 3.12 3.24
C SER A 104 7.78 2.22 2.35
N GLU A 105 8.71 2.79 1.55
CA GLU A 105 9.63 2.02 0.70
C GLU A 105 10.47 1.02 1.51
N ARG A 106 11.03 1.47 2.66
CA ARG A 106 11.80 0.57 3.55
C ARG A 106 10.93 -0.52 4.13
N VAL A 107 9.70 -0.22 4.52
CA VAL A 107 8.77 -1.21 5.07
C VAL A 107 8.33 -2.21 3.97
N ILE A 108 8.10 -1.75 2.73
CA ILE A 108 7.83 -2.62 1.58
C ILE A 108 9.03 -3.56 1.33
N GLN A 109 10.26 -3.03 1.32
CA GLN A 109 11.47 -3.86 1.12
C GLN A 109 11.62 -4.93 2.21
N VAL A 110 11.36 -4.58 3.47
CA VAL A 110 11.39 -5.55 4.58
C VAL A 110 10.31 -6.61 4.39
N LEU A 111 9.08 -6.22 4.01
CA LEU A 111 8.00 -7.16 3.75
C LEU A 111 8.34 -8.09 2.59
N GLU A 112 8.91 -7.58 1.49
CA GLU A 112 9.36 -8.42 0.37
C GLU A 112 10.38 -9.46 0.82
N VAL A 113 11.36 -9.07 1.64
CA VAL A 113 12.38 -9.98 2.17
C VAL A 113 11.73 -11.04 3.07
N MET A 114 10.80 -10.66 3.95
CA MET A 114 10.07 -11.61 4.80
C MET A 114 9.28 -12.62 3.98
N LEU A 115 8.56 -12.15 2.95
CA LEU A 115 7.80 -13.02 2.05
C LEU A 115 8.75 -13.95 1.25
N ARG A 116 9.91 -13.47 0.82
CA ARG A 116 10.93 -14.30 0.15
C ARG A 116 11.46 -15.39 1.07
N ILE A 117 11.81 -15.06 2.31
CA ILE A 117 12.27 -16.05 3.31
C ILE A 117 11.18 -17.08 3.58
N TYR A 118 9.93 -16.64 3.73
CA TYR A 118 8.80 -17.54 3.93
C TYR A 118 8.67 -18.53 2.77
N VAL A 119 8.70 -18.07 1.52
CA VAL A 119 8.65 -18.93 0.33
C VAL A 119 9.82 -19.93 0.26
N ILE A 120 11.04 -19.48 0.57
CA ILE A 120 12.24 -20.34 0.62
C ILE A 120 12.11 -21.42 1.71
N GLY A 121 11.54 -21.08 2.87
CA GLY A 121 11.32 -22.00 3.99
C GLY A 121 10.38 -23.17 3.64
N PHE A 122 9.50 -23.02 2.65
CA PHE A 122 8.69 -24.10 2.10
C PHE A 122 9.40 -24.93 1.01
N GLY A 123 10.72 -24.75 0.84
CA GLY A 123 11.54 -25.50 -0.11
C GLY A 123 11.47 -24.99 -1.55
N ILE A 124 10.95 -23.78 -1.76
CA ILE A 124 10.82 -23.18 -3.10
C ILE A 124 11.97 -22.17 -3.26
N ASN A 125 12.98 -22.54 -4.03
CA ASN A 125 14.13 -21.68 -4.27
C ASN A 125 13.76 -20.48 -5.16
N TRP A 126 14.16 -19.30 -4.69
CA TRP A 126 14.16 -18.03 -5.42
C TRP A 126 15.28 -18.01 -6.48
#